data_AF-A0A3B3VDX5-F1
#
_entry.id   AF-A0A3B3VDX5-F1
#
_cell.length_a   1.000
_cell.length_b   1.000
_cell.length_c   1.000
_cell.angle_alpha   90.00
_cell.angle_beta   90.00
_cell.angle_gamma   90.00
#
_symmetry.space_group_name_H-M   'P 1'
#
loop_
_entity.id
_entity.type
_entity.pdbx_description
1 polymer ?
#
loop_
_entity_poly.entity_id
_entity_poly.type
_entity_poly.pdbx_seq_one_letter_code
_entity_poly.pdbx_strand_id
1 'polypeptide(L)'
;MGTGFDVNIMEEELGIIPRAVHHLFKGIEERRQVAQEQGRPVPEFKINAQFLELYNEEVLDLFDSTRDMKQKSHIKIHEDANGGIYTVGVTTRTVSSETEMMQCLKLGALSRTTASTQMNVQSSRSHAIFTIHLCQVRVCQEGENDNKVSNGNGEMDEYETLTAKFHFVDLAGSERLKRTGATGDRAKEGISINCGLLALGNVISALGDRSKRASHVPYRDSKLTRLLQDSLGGNSQTVMIACISPSDRDFMETLNTLKYANRARNIKNKVMVNQDKASQQISALRTEIARLQMELMEYKTGKRMVGEDGVESFSDMFHENSMLQTENSNLRVRVKAMQETIDAQRAPESVSRPGEGGTEEIGNMIQSYIKEIEDLRAKLLESEAVNENLRKNLSRASTRQSFYGGPGSFSNALMAPEKETADIIELAKKDLEKLKKREKKKKKR
;
A
#
# COMPACT_ATOMS: atom_id res chain seq x y z
N MET A 1 -24.99 13.69 -15.57
CA MET A 1 -23.86 13.29 -14.67
C MET A 1 -22.63 14.18 -14.78
N GLY A 2 -22.37 14.85 -15.92
CA GLY A 2 -21.12 15.60 -16.13
C GLY A 2 -20.02 14.76 -16.78
N THR A 3 -20.39 13.63 -17.36
CA THR A 3 -19.54 12.72 -18.14
C THR A 3 -19.55 13.03 -19.65
N GLY A 4 -20.31 14.05 -20.07
CA GLY A 4 -20.39 14.52 -21.45
C GLY A 4 -19.16 15.33 -21.84
N PHE A 5 -18.74 15.21 -23.09
CA PHE A 5 -17.51 15.81 -23.62
C PHE A 5 -17.81 17.14 -24.32
N ASP A 6 -18.37 18.10 -23.59
CA ASP A 6 -18.57 19.46 -24.11
C ASP A 6 -17.47 20.37 -23.53
N VAL A 7 -16.70 20.99 -24.43
CA VAL A 7 -15.52 21.79 -24.09
C VAL A 7 -15.92 23.18 -23.56
N ASN A 8 -17.16 23.60 -23.81
CA ASN A 8 -17.75 24.87 -23.40
C ASN A 8 -19.08 24.67 -22.64
N ILE A 9 -19.06 23.95 -21.53
CA ILE A 9 -20.23 23.82 -20.65
C ILE A 9 -20.30 25.09 -19.80
N MET A 10 -21.44 25.79 -19.85
CA MET A 10 -21.65 26.95 -18.97
C MET A 10 -21.71 26.49 -17.50
N GLU A 11 -21.35 27.36 -16.56
CA GLU A 11 -21.29 27.00 -15.13
C GLU A 11 -22.64 26.47 -14.59
N GLU A 12 -23.75 26.90 -15.20
CA GLU A 12 -25.11 26.44 -14.91
C GLU A 12 -25.36 24.99 -15.38
N GLU A 13 -24.72 24.57 -16.48
CA GLU A 13 -24.89 23.25 -17.09
C GLU A 13 -23.97 22.18 -16.47
N LEU A 14 -23.10 22.56 -15.54
CA LEU A 14 -22.24 21.62 -14.84
C LEU A 14 -23.05 20.55 -14.12
N GLY A 15 -22.72 19.29 -14.41
CA GLY A 15 -23.33 18.13 -13.79
C GLY A 15 -22.96 17.94 -12.31
N ILE A 16 -23.43 16.85 -11.73
CA ILE A 16 -23.21 16.52 -10.31
C ILE A 16 -21.73 16.25 -10.00
N ILE A 17 -21.01 15.52 -10.87
CA ILE A 17 -19.62 15.14 -10.58
C ILE A 17 -18.71 16.38 -10.44
N PRO A 18 -18.68 17.33 -11.41
CA PRO A 18 -17.86 18.54 -11.27
C PRO A 18 -18.17 19.35 -10.00
N ARG A 19 -19.46 19.53 -9.68
CA ARG A 19 -19.91 20.25 -8.48
C ARG A 19 -19.50 19.54 -7.19
N ALA A 20 -19.61 18.22 -7.16
CA ALA A 20 -19.20 17.41 -6.01
C ALA A 20 -17.68 17.43 -5.80
N VAL A 21 -16.90 17.42 -6.88
CA VAL A 21 -15.44 17.55 -6.83
C VAL A 21 -15.05 18.93 -6.28
N HIS A 22 -15.63 20.00 -6.79
CA HIS A 22 -15.40 21.35 -6.29
C HIS A 22 -15.70 21.46 -4.79
N HIS A 23 -16.88 20.99 -4.37
CA HIS A 23 -17.28 20.97 -2.97
C HIS A 23 -16.37 20.11 -2.09
N LEU A 24 -15.88 18.97 -2.59
CA LEU A 24 -14.94 18.11 -1.89
C LEU A 24 -13.63 18.83 -1.59
N PHE A 25 -13.00 19.44 -2.60
CA PHE A 25 -11.72 20.13 -2.43
C PHE A 25 -11.86 21.39 -1.56
N LYS A 26 -12.95 22.15 -1.73
CA LYS A 26 -13.28 23.27 -0.84
C LYS A 26 -13.38 22.82 0.63
N GLY A 27 -14.13 21.74 0.89
CA GLY A 27 -14.29 21.20 2.24
C GLY A 27 -13.03 20.52 2.81
N ILE A 28 -12.04 20.19 1.97
CA ILE A 28 -10.72 19.76 2.44
C ILE A 28 -9.92 20.97 2.92
N GLU A 29 -9.91 22.04 2.13
CA GLU A 29 -9.19 23.26 2.47
C GLU A 29 -9.74 23.92 3.74
N GLU A 30 -11.06 24.02 3.86
CA GLU A 30 -11.73 24.52 5.07
C GLU A 30 -11.32 23.72 6.32
N ARG A 31 -11.24 22.39 6.24
CA ARG A 31 -10.83 21.56 7.38
C ARG A 31 -9.35 21.72 7.73
N ARG A 32 -8.48 21.96 6.75
CA ARG A 32 -7.07 22.25 6.97
C ARG A 32 -6.89 23.59 7.66
N GLN A 33 -7.59 24.61 7.17
CA GLN A 33 -7.57 25.96 7.73
C GLN A 33 -8.09 25.98 9.17
N VAL A 34 -9.24 25.34 9.44
CA VAL A 34 -9.80 25.24 10.80
C VAL A 34 -8.83 24.54 11.77
N ALA A 35 -8.13 23.49 11.33
CA ALA A 35 -7.13 22.82 12.15
C ALA A 35 -5.94 23.75 12.46
N GLN A 36 -5.48 24.51 11.46
CA GLN A 36 -4.39 25.47 11.61
C GLN A 36 -4.75 26.63 12.55
N GLU A 37 -5.95 27.20 12.41
CA GLU A 37 -6.47 28.26 13.28
C GLU A 37 -6.63 27.79 14.74
N GLN A 38 -6.95 26.52 14.94
CA GLN A 38 -7.06 25.90 16.27
C GLN A 38 -5.70 25.41 16.83
N GLY A 39 -4.60 25.59 16.10
CA GLY A 39 -3.27 25.12 16.51
C GLY A 39 -3.16 23.59 16.60
N ARG A 40 -4.03 22.84 15.89
CA ARG A 40 -4.03 21.37 15.86
C ARG A 40 -3.23 20.85 14.67
N PRO A 41 -2.70 19.62 14.72
CA PRO A 41 -2.08 18.99 13.57
C PRO A 41 -3.04 18.95 12.37
N VAL A 42 -2.58 19.45 11.23
CA VAL A 42 -3.38 19.56 10.00
C VAL A 42 -3.71 18.16 9.48
N PRO A 43 -4.99 17.86 9.16
CA PRO A 43 -5.36 16.55 8.63
C PRO A 43 -4.75 16.31 7.25
N GLU A 44 -4.20 15.10 7.07
CA GLU A 44 -3.69 14.64 5.78
C GLU A 44 -4.84 14.01 4.98
N PHE A 45 -4.90 14.33 3.69
CA PHE A 45 -5.90 13.79 2.77
C PHE A 45 -5.21 13.15 1.58
N LYS A 46 -5.58 11.90 1.28
CA LYS A 46 -5.18 11.18 0.08
C LYS A 46 -6.41 10.87 -0.75
N ILE A 47 -6.45 11.41 -1.96
CA ILE A 47 -7.57 11.23 -2.89
C ILE A 47 -7.12 10.38 -4.07
N ASN A 48 -7.92 9.38 -4.40
CA ASN A 48 -7.70 8.49 -5.50
C ASN A 48 -8.95 8.41 -6.38
N ALA A 49 -8.79 8.59 -7.68
CA ALA A 49 -9.86 8.40 -8.66
C ALA A 49 -9.76 7.01 -9.30
N GLN A 50 -10.92 6.43 -9.61
CA GLN A 50 -11.07 5.27 -10.48
C GLN A 50 -12.24 5.51 -11.43
N PHE A 51 -12.14 5.04 -12.67
CA PHE A 51 -13.23 5.17 -13.63
C PHE A 51 -13.40 3.87 -14.40
N LEU A 52 -14.54 3.22 -14.21
CA LEU A 52 -14.88 1.94 -14.80
C LEU A 52 -16.05 2.07 -15.76
N GLU A 53 -16.03 1.26 -16.82
CA GLU A 53 -17.15 1.02 -17.71
C GLU A 53 -17.52 -0.46 -17.63
N LEU A 54 -18.80 -0.76 -17.41
CA LEU A 54 -19.34 -2.11 -17.49
C LEU A 54 -20.15 -2.23 -18.77
N TYR A 55 -19.68 -3.06 -19.69
CA TYR A 55 -20.31 -3.32 -20.98
C TYR A 55 -20.33 -4.82 -21.22
N ASN A 56 -21.49 -5.37 -21.56
CA ASN A 56 -21.66 -6.80 -21.85
C ASN A 56 -21.10 -7.74 -20.74
N GLU A 57 -21.37 -7.42 -19.47
CA GLU A 57 -20.81 -8.13 -18.30
C GLU A 57 -19.26 -8.18 -18.26
N GLU A 58 -18.56 -7.29 -18.98
CA GLU A 58 -17.12 -7.08 -18.89
C GLU A 58 -16.82 -5.72 -18.26
N VAL A 59 -15.91 -5.71 -17.29
CA VAL A 59 -15.50 -4.49 -16.58
C VAL A 59 -14.26 -3.97 -17.28
N LEU A 60 -14.31 -2.74 -17.75
CA LEU A 60 -13.26 -2.08 -18.49
C LEU A 60 -12.74 -0.90 -17.67
N ASP A 61 -11.43 -0.75 -17.58
CA ASP A 61 -10.79 0.39 -16.94
C ASP A 61 -10.65 1.54 -17.94
N LEU A 62 -11.24 2.70 -17.66
CA LEU A 62 -11.22 3.87 -18.53
C LEU A 62 -9.95 4.71 -18.37
N PHE A 63 -9.10 4.44 -17.38
CA PHE A 63 -7.80 5.09 -17.20
C PHE A 63 -6.64 4.32 -17.84
N ASP A 64 -6.84 3.07 -18.22
CA ASP A 64 -5.82 2.28 -18.91
C ASP A 64 -5.67 2.74 -20.37
N SER A 65 -4.53 3.38 -20.67
CA SER A 65 -4.16 3.85 -22.00
C SER A 65 -3.55 2.77 -22.89
N THR A 66 -3.24 1.58 -22.34
CA THR A 66 -2.58 0.47 -23.04
C THR A 66 -3.55 -0.56 -23.60
N ARG A 67 -4.83 -0.22 -23.72
CA ARG A 67 -5.89 -1.09 -24.22
C ARG A 67 -5.56 -1.69 -25.59
N ASP A 68 -4.99 -2.88 -25.60
CA ASP A 68 -5.11 -3.80 -26.72
C ASP A 68 -6.52 -4.37 -26.69
N MET A 69 -7.33 -4.03 -27.71
CA MET A 69 -8.72 -4.51 -27.89
C MET A 69 -8.87 -6.06 -27.94
N LYS A 70 -7.77 -6.81 -27.87
CA LYS A 70 -7.72 -8.28 -27.87
C LYS A 70 -7.40 -8.89 -26.50
N GLN A 71 -6.97 -8.13 -25.51
CA GLN A 71 -6.75 -8.65 -24.16
C GLN A 71 -8.02 -8.53 -23.31
N LYS A 72 -8.45 -9.66 -22.73
CA LYS A 72 -9.56 -9.68 -21.78
C LYS A 72 -9.19 -8.86 -20.55
N SER A 73 -10.12 -8.03 -20.09
CA SER A 73 -9.97 -7.31 -18.82
C SER A 73 -9.57 -8.27 -17.68
N HIS A 74 -8.46 -7.99 -17.00
CA HIS A 74 -7.99 -8.76 -15.84
C HIS A 74 -8.66 -8.33 -14.52
N ILE A 75 -9.67 -7.45 -14.61
CA ILE A 75 -10.33 -6.84 -13.46
C ILE A 75 -11.24 -7.87 -12.78
N LYS A 76 -10.99 -8.10 -11.49
CA LYS A 76 -11.77 -9.04 -10.67
C LYS A 76 -12.44 -8.31 -9.51
N ILE A 77 -13.70 -8.68 -9.25
CA ILE A 77 -14.48 -8.16 -8.12
C ILE A 77 -14.35 -9.15 -6.96
N HIS A 78 -13.80 -8.67 -5.86
CA HIS A 78 -13.60 -9.41 -4.62
C HIS A 78 -14.43 -8.84 -3.48
N GLU A 79 -14.65 -9.65 -2.46
CA GLU A 79 -15.38 -9.34 -1.24
C GLU A 79 -14.42 -9.60 -0.08
N ASP A 80 -14.25 -8.63 0.81
CA ASP A 80 -13.41 -8.75 1.99
C ASP A 80 -14.12 -9.54 3.11
N ALA A 81 -13.40 -9.81 4.21
CA ALA A 81 -13.95 -10.56 5.35
C ALA A 81 -15.11 -9.83 6.06
N ASN A 82 -15.25 -8.52 5.86
CA ASN A 82 -16.29 -7.67 6.42
C ASN A 82 -17.46 -7.46 5.44
N GLY A 83 -17.42 -8.09 4.25
CA GLY A 83 -18.43 -7.97 3.20
C GLY A 83 -18.26 -6.74 2.30
N GLY A 84 -17.15 -6.01 2.42
CA GLY A 84 -16.82 -4.86 1.57
C GLY A 84 -16.36 -5.29 0.18
N ILE A 85 -16.89 -4.63 -0.85
CA ILE A 85 -16.54 -4.94 -2.25
C ILE A 85 -15.37 -4.08 -2.73
N TYR A 86 -14.36 -4.75 -3.29
CA TYR A 86 -13.20 -4.11 -3.91
C TYR A 86 -12.82 -4.76 -5.24
N THR A 87 -12.21 -3.98 -6.12
CA THR A 87 -11.78 -4.43 -7.45
C THR A 87 -10.26 -4.55 -7.51
N VAL A 88 -9.77 -5.68 -8.02
CA VAL A 88 -8.33 -5.95 -8.23
C VAL A 88 -8.01 -5.80 -9.71
N GLY A 89 -6.87 -5.17 -10.01
CA GLY A 89 -6.41 -4.93 -11.38
C GLY A 89 -6.98 -3.66 -12.02
N VAL A 90 -7.53 -2.74 -11.22
CA VAL A 90 -8.01 -1.43 -11.68
C VAL A 90 -6.95 -0.36 -11.44
N THR A 91 -6.67 0.44 -12.47
CA THR A 91 -5.79 1.60 -12.39
C THR A 91 -6.41 2.66 -11.50
N THR A 92 -5.64 3.09 -10.52
CA THR A 92 -6.04 4.12 -9.57
C THR A 92 -5.12 5.32 -9.75
N ARG A 93 -5.69 6.51 -9.96
CA ARG A 93 -4.92 7.74 -10.12
C ARG A 93 -5.02 8.58 -8.85
N THR A 94 -3.90 8.79 -8.18
CA THR A 94 -3.80 9.75 -7.08
C THR A 94 -3.93 11.15 -7.66
N VAL A 95 -4.74 12.00 -7.03
CA VAL A 95 -4.94 13.40 -7.43
C VAL A 95 -4.75 14.32 -6.23
N SER A 96 -4.12 15.46 -6.47
CA SER A 96 -3.78 16.44 -5.43
C SER A 96 -4.57 17.75 -5.58
N SER A 97 -5.24 17.95 -6.71
CA SER A 97 -5.99 19.18 -7.01
C SER A 97 -7.33 18.90 -7.68
N GLU A 98 -8.26 19.86 -7.56
CA GLU A 98 -9.53 19.86 -8.28
C GLU A 98 -9.31 19.74 -9.79
N THR A 99 -8.34 20.48 -10.33
CA THR A 99 -8.00 20.48 -11.75
C THR A 99 -7.55 19.09 -12.23
N GLU A 100 -6.74 18.37 -11.46
CA GLU A 100 -6.30 17.01 -11.78
C GLU A 100 -7.46 16.01 -11.76
N MET A 101 -8.37 16.14 -10.78
CA MET A 101 -9.58 15.30 -10.70
C MET A 101 -10.48 15.53 -11.92
N MET A 102 -10.67 16.79 -12.32
CA MET A 102 -11.43 17.14 -13.52
C MET A 102 -10.77 16.66 -14.81
N GLN A 103 -9.44 16.69 -14.89
CA GLN A 103 -8.70 16.08 -16.01
C GLN A 103 -8.88 14.58 -16.06
N CYS A 104 -8.85 13.88 -14.92
CA CYS A 104 -9.11 12.44 -14.86
C CYS A 104 -10.52 12.12 -15.38
N LEU A 105 -11.53 12.87 -14.95
CA LEU A 105 -12.90 12.73 -15.44
C LEU A 105 -12.98 12.91 -16.97
N LYS A 106 -12.35 13.97 -17.50
CA LYS A 106 -12.30 14.25 -18.95
C LYS A 106 -11.62 13.14 -19.73
N LEU A 107 -10.48 12.64 -19.26
CA LEU A 107 -9.72 11.58 -19.92
C LEU A 107 -10.54 10.27 -19.97
N GLY A 108 -11.18 9.88 -18.87
CA GLY A 108 -12.01 8.67 -18.87
C GLY A 108 -13.29 8.83 -19.72
N ALA A 109 -13.88 10.04 -19.75
CA ALA A 109 -15.01 10.35 -20.63
C ALA A 109 -14.62 10.28 -22.12
N LEU A 110 -13.43 10.75 -22.47
CA LEU A 110 -12.87 10.62 -23.82
C LEU A 110 -12.68 9.15 -24.20
N SER A 111 -12.09 8.35 -23.30
CA SER A 111 -11.89 6.91 -23.50
C SER A 111 -13.20 6.15 -23.75
N ARG A 112 -14.26 6.51 -23.02
CA ARG A 112 -15.62 5.98 -23.24
C ARG A 112 -16.17 6.39 -24.61
N THR A 113 -15.94 7.62 -25.04
CA THR A 113 -16.46 8.15 -26.32
C THR A 113 -15.72 7.55 -27.52
N THR A 114 -14.39 7.45 -27.47
CA THR A 114 -13.59 6.86 -28.56
C THR A 114 -13.94 5.39 -28.78
N ALA A 115 -14.16 4.63 -27.70
CA ALA A 115 -14.65 3.25 -27.77
C ALA A 115 -16.00 3.15 -28.51
N SER A 116 -16.91 4.11 -28.30
CA SER A 116 -18.19 4.14 -29.01
C SER A 116 -18.05 4.44 -30.51
N THR A 117 -17.18 5.41 -30.88
CA THR A 117 -17.05 5.84 -32.29
C THR A 117 -16.47 4.78 -33.22
N GLN A 118 -15.71 3.81 -32.71
CA GLN A 118 -15.10 2.77 -33.56
C GLN A 118 -16.07 1.65 -33.97
N MET A 119 -17.27 1.52 -33.38
CA MET A 119 -18.19 0.48 -33.85
C MET A 119 -19.70 0.61 -33.57
N ASN A 120 -20.24 1.52 -32.73
CA ASN A 120 -21.70 1.70 -32.53
C ASN A 120 -22.02 2.86 -31.57
N VAL A 121 -23.27 3.37 -31.56
CA VAL A 121 -23.77 4.30 -30.52
C VAL A 121 -23.85 3.59 -29.15
N GLN A 122 -22.70 3.39 -28.51
CA GLN A 122 -22.47 2.49 -27.37
C GLN A 122 -22.68 3.17 -26.00
N SER A 123 -22.70 4.51 -25.94
CA SER A 123 -22.76 5.26 -24.67
C SER A 123 -24.07 5.10 -23.89
N SER A 124 -25.18 4.77 -24.55
CA SER A 124 -26.49 4.46 -23.94
C SER A 124 -26.59 3.04 -23.39
N ARG A 125 -25.59 2.21 -23.67
CA ARG A 125 -25.61 0.75 -23.54
C ARG A 125 -24.54 0.20 -22.60
N SER A 126 -23.75 1.07 -21.98
CA SER A 126 -22.80 0.70 -20.94
C SER A 126 -23.12 1.44 -19.65
N HIS A 127 -22.72 0.86 -18.52
CA HIS A 127 -22.77 1.55 -17.23
C HIS A 127 -21.40 2.17 -16.96
N ALA A 128 -21.38 3.43 -16.57
CA ALA A 128 -20.16 4.14 -16.18
C ALA A 128 -20.16 4.35 -14.67
N ILE A 129 -19.04 4.01 -14.01
CA ILE A 129 -18.88 4.14 -12.55
C ILE A 129 -17.61 4.94 -12.30
N PHE A 130 -17.77 6.20 -11.92
CA PHE A 130 -16.68 7.05 -11.46
C PHE A 130 -16.62 6.99 -9.93
N THR A 131 -15.49 6.51 -9.40
CA THR A 131 -15.28 6.33 -7.97
C THR A 131 -14.22 7.30 -7.46
N ILE A 132 -14.51 8.02 -6.38
CA ILE A 132 -13.54 8.80 -5.63
C ILE A 132 -13.33 8.12 -4.28
N HIS A 133 -12.11 7.65 -4.03
CA HIS A 133 -11.69 7.18 -2.71
C HIS A 133 -10.99 8.32 -1.98
N LEU A 134 -11.47 8.63 -0.79
CA LEU A 134 -10.92 9.62 0.11
C LEU A 134 -10.40 8.92 1.37
N CYS A 135 -9.13 9.09 1.65
CA CYS A 135 -8.52 8.71 2.91
C CYS A 135 -8.14 9.99 3.66
N GLN A 136 -8.60 10.11 4.90
CA GLN A 136 -8.26 11.19 5.79
C GLN A 136 -7.54 10.62 7.01
N VAL A 137 -6.38 11.20 7.33
CA VAL A 137 -5.68 10.96 8.58
C VAL A 137 -5.83 12.20 9.44
N ARG A 138 -6.31 12.04 10.66
CA ARG A 138 -6.44 13.15 11.63
C ARG A 138 -6.18 12.68 13.05
N VAL A 139 -5.91 13.62 13.94
CA VAL A 139 -5.87 13.34 15.38
C VAL A 139 -7.28 13.06 15.88
N CYS A 140 -7.42 11.99 16.68
CA CYS A 140 -8.64 11.60 17.38
C CYS A 140 -9.14 12.77 18.21
N GLN A 141 -10.42 13.13 18.04
CA GLN A 141 -11.04 14.10 18.92
C GLN A 141 -11.42 13.43 20.24
N GLU A 142 -10.93 13.98 21.35
CA GLU A 142 -11.39 13.58 22.69
C GLU A 142 -12.85 14.05 22.87
N GLY A 143 -13.83 13.20 22.51
CA GLY A 143 -15.24 13.50 22.79
C GLY A 143 -16.31 12.69 22.06
N GLU A 144 -16.02 11.98 20.96
CA GLU A 144 -17.08 11.36 20.15
C GLU A 144 -17.35 9.86 20.42
N ASN A 145 -16.59 9.20 21.30
CA ASN A 145 -16.81 7.78 21.62
C ASN A 145 -16.74 7.53 23.13
N ASP A 146 -17.91 7.22 23.70
CA ASP A 146 -18.21 6.99 25.13
C ASP A 146 -17.61 5.68 25.71
N ASN A 147 -16.50 5.19 25.14
CA ASN A 147 -15.85 3.95 25.54
C ASN A 147 -14.33 4.13 25.72
N LYS A 148 -13.91 5.20 26.41
CA LYS A 148 -12.55 5.29 26.94
C LYS A 148 -12.42 4.30 28.11
N VAL A 149 -11.88 3.12 27.82
CA VAL A 149 -11.08 2.40 28.83
C VAL A 149 -9.83 3.23 29.01
N SER A 150 -9.81 3.99 30.09
CA SER A 150 -8.70 4.86 30.50
C SER A 150 -7.44 4.05 30.75
N ASN A 151 -6.68 3.74 29.70
CA ASN A 151 -5.28 3.37 29.83
C ASN A 151 -4.49 4.69 29.90
N GLY A 152 -4.22 5.11 31.13
CA GLY A 152 -3.62 6.40 31.47
C GLY A 152 -2.14 6.55 31.10
N ASN A 153 -1.84 6.54 29.80
CA ASN A 153 -0.58 7.07 29.28
C ASN A 153 -0.92 8.31 28.44
N GLY A 154 -0.92 9.48 29.08
CA GLY A 154 -1.00 10.76 28.39
C GLY A 154 0.26 11.03 27.56
N GLU A 155 0.11 11.93 26.57
CA GLU A 155 1.15 12.57 25.74
C GLU A 155 1.42 12.04 24.33
N MET A 156 0.65 11.10 23.77
CA MET A 156 0.68 10.87 22.32
C MET A 156 -0.67 11.16 21.67
N ASP A 157 -0.65 12.05 20.66
CA ASP A 157 -1.77 12.27 19.75
C ASP A 157 -2.16 10.93 19.12
N GLU A 158 -3.33 10.41 19.48
CA GLU A 158 -3.87 9.21 18.85
C GLU A 158 -4.39 9.62 17.46
N TYR A 159 -3.86 9.00 16.40
CA TYR A 159 -4.33 9.26 15.03
C TYR A 159 -5.39 8.25 14.61
N GLU A 160 -6.42 8.71 13.91
CA GLU A 160 -7.41 7.89 13.25
C GLU A 160 -7.34 8.04 11.74
N THR A 161 -7.50 6.92 11.03
CA THR A 161 -7.69 6.92 9.58
C THR A 161 -9.17 6.75 9.27
N LEU A 162 -9.75 7.72 8.55
CA LEU A 162 -11.10 7.68 8.03
C LEU A 162 -11.07 7.40 6.53
N THR A 163 -11.90 6.48 6.06
CA THR A 163 -12.02 6.16 4.64
C THR A 163 -13.43 6.41 4.14
N ALA A 164 -13.54 7.06 2.98
CA ALA A 164 -14.80 7.31 2.31
C ALA A 164 -14.69 6.97 0.83
N LYS A 165 -15.80 6.52 0.25
CA LYS A 165 -15.90 6.09 -1.14
C LYS A 165 -17.15 6.72 -1.74
N PHE A 166 -16.95 7.58 -2.75
CA PHE A 166 -18.04 8.18 -3.52
C PHE A 166 -18.18 7.46 -4.84
N HIS A 167 -19.36 6.88 -5.08
CA HIS A 167 -19.71 6.21 -6.33
C HIS A 167 -20.67 7.07 -7.14
N PHE A 168 -20.22 7.55 -8.30
CA PHE A 168 -21.06 8.23 -9.28
C PHE A 168 -21.35 7.27 -10.43
N VAL A 169 -22.59 6.79 -10.47
CA VAL A 169 -23.01 5.74 -11.39
C VAL A 169 -23.93 6.32 -12.46
N ASP A 170 -23.53 6.19 -13.71
CA ASP A 170 -24.32 6.51 -14.90
C ASP A 170 -24.77 5.18 -15.52
N LEU A 171 -26.03 4.81 -15.30
CA LEU A 171 -26.56 3.52 -15.74
C LEU A 171 -26.92 3.57 -17.24
N ALA A 172 -26.79 2.43 -17.91
CA ALA A 172 -27.34 2.22 -19.25
C ALA A 172 -28.87 2.47 -19.28
N GLY A 173 -29.37 2.73 -20.48
CA GLY A 173 -30.79 2.98 -20.73
C GLY A 173 -31.69 1.87 -20.20
N SER A 174 -32.77 2.25 -19.50
CA SER A 174 -33.74 1.31 -18.91
C SER A 174 -34.81 0.84 -19.89
N GLU A 175 -34.76 1.29 -21.14
CA GLU A 175 -35.73 0.95 -22.15
C GLU A 175 -35.66 -0.50 -22.62
N ARG A 176 -36.84 -1.05 -22.93
CA ARG A 176 -36.92 -2.45 -23.36
C ARG A 176 -36.42 -2.64 -24.79
N LEU A 177 -35.69 -3.73 -25.01
CA LEU A 177 -35.17 -4.14 -26.33
C LEU A 177 -36.24 -4.21 -27.42
N LYS A 178 -37.48 -4.59 -27.08
CA LYS A 178 -38.60 -4.64 -28.04
C LYS A 178 -38.91 -3.28 -28.69
N ARG A 179 -38.52 -2.17 -28.05
CA ARG A 179 -38.71 -0.81 -28.54
C ARG A 179 -37.62 -0.39 -29.54
N THR A 180 -36.45 -1.01 -29.47
CA THR A 180 -35.29 -0.60 -30.30
C THR A 180 -35.27 -1.27 -31.68
N GLY A 181 -36.09 -2.31 -31.90
CA GLY A 181 -36.15 -3.03 -33.17
C GLY A 181 -34.84 -3.75 -33.56
N ALA A 182 -33.91 -3.92 -32.60
CA ALA A 182 -32.60 -4.48 -32.87
C ALA A 182 -32.66 -5.99 -33.19
N THR A 183 -31.93 -6.42 -34.22
CA THR A 183 -31.81 -7.83 -34.65
C THR A 183 -30.35 -8.31 -34.63
N GLY A 184 -30.14 -9.63 -34.63
CA GLY A 184 -28.81 -10.24 -34.67
C GLY A 184 -27.97 -9.97 -33.41
N ASP A 185 -26.69 -9.64 -33.57
CA ASP A 185 -25.78 -9.43 -32.43
C ASP A 185 -26.14 -8.20 -31.60
N ARG A 186 -26.78 -7.17 -32.19
CA ARG A 186 -27.34 -6.04 -31.43
C ARG A 186 -28.46 -6.46 -30.49
N ALA A 187 -29.21 -7.52 -30.82
CA ALA A 187 -30.22 -8.07 -29.93
C ALA A 187 -29.58 -8.81 -28.75
N LYS A 188 -28.52 -9.60 -29.00
CA LYS A 188 -27.75 -10.30 -27.95
C LYS A 188 -27.11 -9.31 -26.97
N GLU A 189 -26.51 -8.25 -27.50
CA GLU A 189 -25.94 -7.14 -26.72
C GLU A 189 -27.03 -6.49 -25.84
N GLY A 190 -28.16 -6.13 -26.43
CA GLY A 190 -29.28 -5.54 -25.70
C GLY A 190 -29.90 -6.46 -24.65
N ILE A 191 -29.85 -7.79 -24.84
CA ILE A 191 -30.24 -8.77 -23.80
C ILE A 191 -29.24 -8.72 -22.63
N SER A 192 -27.95 -8.70 -22.92
CA SER A 192 -26.88 -8.67 -21.91
C SER A 192 -26.95 -7.41 -21.04
N ILE A 193 -27.17 -6.25 -21.65
CA ILE A 193 -27.31 -4.96 -20.93
C ILE A 193 -28.56 -4.98 -20.04
N ASN A 194 -29.68 -5.47 -20.57
CA ASN A 194 -30.91 -5.60 -19.81
C ASN A 194 -30.79 -6.64 -18.68
N CYS A 195 -29.87 -7.61 -18.78
CA CYS A 195 -29.59 -8.56 -17.71
C CYS A 195 -29.07 -7.84 -16.45
N GLY A 196 -28.11 -6.92 -16.61
CA GLY A 196 -27.60 -6.11 -15.50
C GLY A 196 -28.67 -5.27 -14.81
N LEU A 197 -29.52 -4.58 -15.60
CA LEU A 197 -30.63 -3.79 -15.06
C LEU A 197 -31.75 -4.64 -14.46
N LEU A 198 -32.01 -5.83 -15.01
CA LEU A 198 -32.95 -6.80 -14.46
C LEU A 198 -32.46 -7.33 -13.11
N ALA A 199 -31.19 -7.74 -13.02
CA ALA A 199 -30.56 -8.17 -11.77
C ALA A 199 -30.63 -7.06 -10.71
N LEU A 200 -30.34 -5.81 -11.09
CA LEU A 200 -30.51 -4.64 -10.23
C LEU A 200 -31.96 -4.51 -9.73
N GLY A 201 -32.93 -4.72 -10.62
CA GLY A 201 -34.36 -4.70 -10.28
C GLY A 201 -34.78 -5.81 -9.31
N ASN A 202 -34.17 -7.00 -9.43
CA ASN A 202 -34.39 -8.13 -8.54
C ASN A 202 -33.82 -7.85 -7.15
N VAL A 203 -32.59 -7.33 -7.07
CA VAL A 203 -31.95 -6.90 -5.81
C VAL A 203 -32.80 -5.84 -5.11
N ILE A 204 -33.24 -4.81 -5.84
CA ILE A 204 -34.09 -3.75 -5.28
C ILE A 204 -35.43 -4.30 -4.78
N SER A 205 -36.02 -5.24 -5.51
CA SER A 205 -37.28 -5.87 -5.10
C SER A 205 -37.11 -6.73 -3.85
N ALA A 206 -36.01 -7.48 -3.76
CA ALA A 206 -35.69 -8.31 -2.60
C ALA A 206 -35.45 -7.46 -1.33
N LEU A 207 -34.76 -6.33 -1.48
CA LEU A 207 -34.45 -5.42 -0.37
C LEU A 207 -35.63 -4.52 0.03
N GLY A 208 -36.47 -4.11 -0.92
CA GLY A 208 -37.59 -3.22 -0.70
C GLY A 208 -38.82 -3.89 -0.09
N ASP A 209 -38.99 -5.20 -0.31
CA ASP A 209 -40.11 -5.97 0.25
C ASP A 209 -39.84 -6.37 1.72
N ARG A 210 -40.57 -5.75 2.64
CA ARG A 210 -40.42 -6.02 4.09
C ARG A 210 -40.73 -7.47 4.46
N SER A 211 -41.58 -8.15 3.69
CA SER A 211 -41.97 -9.54 3.94
C SER A 211 -40.87 -10.55 3.55
N LYS A 212 -39.95 -10.14 2.66
CA LYS A 212 -38.89 -11.00 2.11
C LYS A 212 -37.50 -10.73 2.67
N ARG A 213 -37.38 -9.94 3.74
CA ARG A 213 -36.09 -9.53 4.34
C ARG A 213 -35.18 -10.68 4.81
N ALA A 214 -35.70 -11.89 4.95
CA ALA A 214 -34.93 -13.09 5.30
C ALA A 214 -34.48 -13.92 4.08
N SER A 215 -34.76 -13.47 2.85
CA SER A 215 -34.36 -14.16 1.62
C SER A 215 -32.99 -13.71 1.15
N HIS A 216 -32.22 -14.63 0.56
CA HIS A 216 -30.94 -14.35 -0.06
C HIS A 216 -31.09 -13.30 -1.16
N VAL A 217 -30.30 -12.22 -1.08
CA VAL A 217 -30.31 -11.15 -2.08
C VAL A 217 -29.36 -11.49 -3.23
N PRO A 218 -29.82 -11.51 -4.49
CA PRO A 218 -29.06 -12.04 -5.61
C PRO A 218 -28.06 -11.03 -6.20
N TYR A 219 -27.12 -10.50 -5.39
CA TYR A 219 -26.11 -9.56 -5.89
C TYR A 219 -25.18 -10.19 -6.94
N ARG A 220 -25.04 -11.51 -6.93
CA ARG A 220 -24.12 -12.26 -7.81
C ARG A 220 -24.63 -12.46 -9.24
N ASP A 221 -25.89 -12.12 -9.52
CA ASP A 221 -26.52 -12.33 -10.83
C ASP A 221 -25.94 -11.41 -11.92
N SER A 222 -25.30 -10.29 -11.54
CA SER A 222 -24.58 -9.41 -12.46
C SER A 222 -23.35 -8.79 -11.81
N LYS A 223 -22.34 -8.43 -12.60
CA LYS A 223 -21.20 -7.66 -12.10
C LYS A 223 -21.62 -6.27 -11.61
N LEU A 224 -22.65 -5.66 -12.21
CA LEU A 224 -23.21 -4.38 -11.77
C LEU A 224 -23.68 -4.44 -10.31
N THR A 225 -24.53 -5.41 -9.98
CA THR A 225 -25.08 -5.58 -8.63
C THR A 225 -24.02 -5.95 -7.61
N ARG A 226 -22.93 -6.63 -8.03
CA ARG A 226 -21.78 -6.87 -7.17
C ARG A 226 -21.01 -5.58 -6.88
N LEU A 227 -20.72 -4.77 -7.89
CA LEU A 227 -20.02 -3.47 -7.71
C LEU A 227 -20.81 -2.50 -6.83
N LEU A 228 -22.15 -2.58 -6.88
CA LEU A 228 -23.06 -1.70 -6.13
C LEU A 228 -23.61 -2.32 -4.85
N GLN A 229 -23.11 -3.49 -4.42
CA GLN A 229 -23.60 -4.20 -3.25
C GLN A 229 -23.57 -3.32 -1.98
N ASP A 230 -22.50 -2.57 -1.78
CA ASP A 230 -22.38 -1.62 -0.66
C ASP A 230 -23.46 -0.53 -0.70
N SER A 231 -23.88 -0.12 -1.92
CA SER A 231 -24.86 0.95 -2.15
C SER A 231 -26.30 0.48 -1.96
N LEU A 232 -26.57 -0.82 -2.08
CA LEU A 232 -27.91 -1.37 -2.03
C LEU A 232 -28.04 -2.31 -0.83
N GLY A 233 -28.43 -1.77 0.32
CA GLY A 233 -28.58 -2.54 1.57
C GLY A 233 -27.29 -2.70 2.39
N GLY A 234 -26.17 -2.13 1.94
CA GLY A 234 -24.87 -2.18 2.61
C GLY A 234 -24.51 -0.92 3.40
N ASN A 235 -23.21 -0.68 3.57
CA ASN A 235 -22.65 0.50 4.22
C ASN A 235 -22.43 1.65 3.23
N SER A 236 -23.50 2.35 2.89
CA SER A 236 -23.44 3.50 1.99
C SER A 236 -24.63 4.43 2.19
N GLN A 237 -24.40 5.74 2.08
CA GLN A 237 -25.47 6.71 1.86
C GLN A 237 -25.76 6.77 0.36
N THR A 238 -26.94 6.34 -0.04
CA THR A 238 -27.27 6.14 -1.46
C THR A 238 -28.43 7.01 -1.89
N VAL A 239 -28.23 7.76 -2.97
CA VAL A 239 -29.23 8.59 -3.63
C VAL A 239 -29.45 8.05 -5.03
N MET A 240 -30.71 7.77 -5.37
CA MET A 240 -31.10 7.37 -6.72
C MET A 240 -31.81 8.55 -7.40
N ILE A 241 -31.34 8.93 -8.59
CA ILE A 241 -31.96 9.95 -9.43
C ILE A 241 -32.68 9.23 -10.57
N ALA A 242 -34.00 9.39 -10.62
CA ALA A 242 -34.84 8.81 -11.67
C ALA A 242 -35.07 9.84 -12.77
N CYS A 243 -34.38 9.69 -13.90
CA CYS A 243 -34.57 10.54 -15.07
C CYS A 243 -35.79 10.05 -15.87
N ILE A 244 -36.74 10.94 -16.15
CA ILE A 244 -37.98 10.62 -16.87
C ILE A 244 -38.20 11.59 -18.03
N SER A 245 -38.93 11.13 -19.04
CA SER A 245 -39.35 11.96 -20.18
C SER A 245 -40.78 12.48 -19.95
N PRO A 246 -41.06 13.77 -20.20
CA PRO A 246 -42.42 14.31 -20.12
C PRO A 246 -43.27 13.98 -21.36
N SER A 247 -42.70 13.32 -22.37
CA SER A 247 -43.39 12.98 -23.62
C SER A 247 -44.38 11.83 -23.44
N ASP A 248 -45.57 11.97 -24.02
CA ASP A 248 -46.60 10.92 -24.04
C ASP A 248 -46.11 9.63 -24.70
N ARG A 249 -45.19 9.73 -25.66
CA ARG A 249 -44.59 8.57 -26.35
C ARG A 249 -43.79 7.68 -25.39
N ASP A 250 -43.27 8.26 -24.31
CA ASP A 250 -42.46 7.57 -23.31
C ASP A 250 -43.26 7.21 -22.05
N PHE A 251 -44.57 7.43 -22.04
CA PHE A 251 -45.43 7.21 -20.86
C PHE A 251 -45.17 5.89 -20.13
N MET A 252 -45.09 4.79 -20.89
CA MET A 252 -44.86 3.46 -20.32
C MET A 252 -43.49 3.31 -19.66
N GLU A 253 -42.43 3.91 -20.22
CA GLU A 253 -41.09 3.86 -19.64
C GLU A 253 -40.98 4.79 -18.43
N THR A 254 -41.55 5.99 -18.50
CA THR A 254 -41.67 6.91 -17.36
C THR A 254 -42.38 6.22 -16.18
N LEU A 255 -43.49 5.52 -16.43
CA LEU A 255 -44.19 4.76 -15.40
C LEU A 255 -43.33 3.64 -14.81
N ASN A 256 -42.58 2.90 -15.64
CA ASN A 256 -41.70 1.84 -15.17
C ASN A 256 -40.57 2.39 -14.28
N THR A 257 -39.94 3.49 -14.69
CA THR A 257 -38.89 4.16 -13.93
C THR A 257 -39.41 4.66 -12.57
N LEU A 258 -40.60 5.26 -12.53
CA LEU A 258 -41.22 5.71 -11.27
C LEU A 258 -41.56 4.54 -10.34
N LYS A 259 -42.10 3.43 -10.87
CA LYS A 259 -42.34 2.21 -10.07
C LYS A 259 -41.04 1.63 -9.53
N TYR A 260 -39.96 1.70 -10.31
CA TYR A 260 -38.64 1.26 -9.88
C TYR A 260 -38.10 2.12 -8.74
N ALA A 261 -38.14 3.45 -8.89
CA ALA A 261 -37.73 4.40 -7.86
C ALA A 261 -38.53 4.24 -6.55
N ASN A 262 -39.85 4.02 -6.66
CA ASN A 262 -40.70 3.78 -5.49
C ASN A 262 -40.32 2.51 -4.73
N ARG A 263 -39.87 1.44 -5.42
CA ARG A 263 -39.34 0.24 -4.76
C ARG A 263 -37.99 0.52 -4.10
N ALA A 264 -37.09 1.20 -4.80
CA ALA A 264 -35.75 1.55 -4.29
C ALA A 264 -35.83 2.41 -3.01
N ARG A 265 -36.80 3.32 -2.92
CA ARG A 265 -37.07 4.14 -1.72
C ARG A 265 -37.26 3.33 -0.45
N ASN A 266 -37.76 2.09 -0.55
CA ASN A 266 -38.05 1.25 0.62
C ASN A 266 -36.81 0.53 1.19
N ILE A 267 -35.68 0.58 0.48
CA ILE A 267 -34.41 -0.02 0.90
C ILE A 267 -33.85 0.77 2.09
N LYS A 268 -33.32 0.05 3.08
CA LYS A 268 -32.65 0.65 4.24
C LYS A 268 -31.21 0.19 4.27
N ASN A 269 -30.28 1.14 4.10
CA ASN A 269 -28.85 0.90 4.24
C ASN A 269 -28.43 0.99 5.72
N LYS A 270 -27.32 0.32 6.07
CA LYS A 270 -26.71 0.35 7.41
C LYS A 270 -25.42 1.14 7.33
N VAL A 271 -25.52 2.46 7.48
CA VAL A 271 -24.38 3.36 7.37
C VAL A 271 -23.57 3.34 8.66
N MET A 272 -22.27 3.09 8.53
CA MET A 272 -21.28 3.08 9.60
C MET A 272 -20.07 3.88 9.15
N VAL A 273 -19.46 4.63 10.08
CA VAL A 273 -18.22 5.37 9.80
C VAL A 273 -17.09 4.37 9.59
N ASN A 274 -16.42 4.43 8.43
CA ASN A 274 -15.26 3.58 8.17
C ASN A 274 -14.03 4.19 8.86
N GLN A 275 -13.86 3.83 10.11
CA GLN A 275 -12.77 4.28 10.94
C GLN A 275 -11.83 3.12 11.27
N ASP A 276 -10.55 3.33 11.01
CA ASP A 276 -9.50 2.44 11.43
C ASP A 276 -8.60 3.14 12.46
N LYS A 277 -8.84 2.81 13.74
CA LYS A 277 -8.02 3.29 14.87
C LYS A 277 -6.75 2.45 15.05
N ALA A 278 -6.76 1.19 14.59
CA ALA A 278 -5.71 0.23 14.91
C ALA A 278 -4.57 0.27 13.90
N SER A 279 -4.85 0.40 12.59
CA SER A 279 -3.82 0.26 11.56
C SER A 279 -2.78 1.37 11.57
N GLN A 280 -3.14 2.58 12.02
CA GLN A 280 -2.21 3.69 12.08
C GLN A 280 -1.36 3.68 13.35
N GLN A 281 -1.92 3.30 14.51
CA GLN A 281 -1.12 2.93 15.68
C GLN A 281 -0.14 1.81 15.34
N ILE A 282 -0.59 0.78 14.62
CA ILE A 282 0.28 -0.30 14.16
C ILE A 282 1.37 0.22 13.22
N SER A 283 1.06 1.12 12.29
CA SER A 283 2.05 1.71 11.39
C SER A 283 3.05 2.61 12.11
N ALA A 284 2.59 3.47 13.03
CA ALA A 284 3.43 4.33 13.85
C ALA A 284 4.34 3.50 14.76
N LEU A 285 3.79 2.49 15.44
CA LEU A 285 4.56 1.53 16.22
C LEU A 285 5.56 0.77 15.36
N ARG A 286 5.22 0.39 14.12
CA ARG A 286 6.17 -0.25 13.19
C ARG A 286 7.31 0.68 12.79
N THR A 287 7.04 1.95 12.51
CA THR A 287 8.07 2.95 12.21
C THR A 287 8.96 3.19 13.42
N GLU A 288 8.38 3.29 14.63
CA GLU A 288 9.13 3.49 15.86
C GLU A 288 9.96 2.25 16.22
N ILE A 289 9.42 1.05 16.02
CA ILE A 289 10.19 -0.20 16.13
C ILE A 289 11.37 -0.17 15.14
N ALA A 290 11.18 0.27 13.89
CA ALA A 290 12.26 0.36 12.91
C ALA A 290 13.32 1.40 13.32
N ARG A 291 12.90 2.56 13.85
CA ARG A 291 13.80 3.60 14.36
C ARG A 291 14.63 3.09 15.54
N LEU A 292 13.98 2.49 16.54
CA LEU A 292 14.62 1.91 17.72
C LEU A 292 15.53 0.73 17.35
N GLN A 293 15.15 -0.08 16.36
CA GLN A 293 16.00 -1.16 15.84
C GLN A 293 17.26 -0.61 15.17
N MET A 294 17.15 0.47 14.40
CA MET A 294 18.30 1.15 13.80
C MET A 294 19.21 1.74 14.89
N GLU A 295 18.65 2.45 15.86
CA GLU A 295 19.38 3.01 17.00
C GLU A 295 20.11 1.93 17.82
N LEU A 296 19.44 0.82 18.14
CA LEU A 296 20.08 -0.35 18.77
C LEU A 296 21.19 -0.97 17.93
N MET A 297 21.05 -0.96 16.60
CA MET A 297 22.10 -1.42 15.70
C MET A 297 23.31 -0.50 15.73
N GLU A 298 23.11 0.82 15.82
CA GLU A 298 24.18 1.80 15.98
C GLU A 298 24.91 1.64 17.32
N TYR A 299 24.21 1.33 18.41
CA TYR A 299 24.84 0.98 19.70
C TYR A 299 25.62 -0.33 19.63
N LYS A 300 25.05 -1.39 19.04
CA LYS A 300 25.72 -2.70 18.92
C LYS A 300 26.97 -2.67 18.05
N THR A 301 26.98 -1.82 17.03
CA THR A 301 28.13 -1.65 16.13
C THR A 301 29.18 -0.68 16.71
N GLY A 302 28.90 -0.07 17.87
CA GLY A 302 29.79 0.89 18.51
C GLY A 302 29.85 2.24 17.79
N LYS A 303 28.94 2.49 16.83
CA LYS A 303 28.81 3.75 16.10
C LYS A 303 28.29 4.87 17.00
N ARG A 304 27.37 4.53 17.90
CA ARG A 304 26.81 5.41 18.94
C ARG A 304 27.18 4.83 20.30
N MET A 305 27.69 5.65 21.22
CA MET A 305 28.12 5.25 22.56
C MET A 305 27.50 6.19 23.59
N VAL A 306 27.20 5.68 24.79
CA VAL A 306 26.70 6.49 25.92
C VAL A 306 27.83 6.62 26.94
N GLY A 307 28.21 7.85 27.27
CA GLY A 307 29.19 8.14 28.33
C GLY A 307 28.66 7.85 29.73
N GLU A 308 29.55 7.84 30.73
CA GLU A 308 29.22 7.61 32.14
C GLU A 308 28.29 8.70 32.73
N ASP A 309 28.26 9.86 32.08
CA ASP A 309 27.43 11.03 32.29
C ASP A 309 26.08 10.98 31.54
N GLY A 310 25.81 9.92 30.78
CA GLY A 310 24.57 9.71 30.03
C GLY A 310 24.50 10.47 28.70
N VAL A 311 25.58 11.13 28.28
CA VAL A 311 25.63 11.88 27.02
C VAL A 311 25.90 10.92 25.86
N GLU A 312 25.07 10.98 24.83
CA GLU A 312 25.28 10.23 23.60
C GLU A 312 26.38 10.87 22.75
N SER A 313 27.39 10.09 22.39
CA SER A 313 28.47 10.49 21.51
C SER A 313 28.62 9.53 20.34
N PHE A 314 29.04 10.05 19.20
CA PHE A 314 29.38 9.25 18.04
C PHE A 314 30.83 8.80 18.15
N SER A 315 31.10 7.52 17.89
CA SER A 315 32.44 6.96 18.08
C SER A 315 33.38 7.38 16.95
N ASP A 316 34.35 8.24 17.24
CA ASP A 316 35.43 8.62 16.32
C ASP A 316 36.19 7.39 15.81
N MET A 317 36.39 6.40 16.68
CA MET A 317 37.04 5.13 16.37
C MET A 317 36.23 4.25 15.39
N PHE A 318 34.88 4.38 15.39
CA PHE A 318 34.02 3.74 14.40
C PHE A 318 34.15 4.44 13.03
N HIS A 319 34.19 5.78 13.03
CA HIS A 319 34.42 6.57 11.82
C HIS A 319 35.76 6.24 11.17
N GLU A 320 36.81 6.17 11.98
CA GLU A 320 38.16 5.82 11.55
C GLU A 320 38.22 4.37 11.02
N ASN A 321 37.62 3.40 11.71
CA ASN A 321 37.51 2.03 11.20
C ASN A 321 36.78 1.94 9.86
N SER A 322 35.70 2.72 9.69
CA SER A 322 34.95 2.75 8.42
C SER A 322 35.79 3.32 7.27
N MET A 323 36.56 4.38 7.53
CA MET A 323 37.50 4.93 6.54
C MET A 323 38.61 3.93 6.21
N LEU A 324 39.21 3.30 7.21
CA LEU A 324 40.28 2.30 7.03
C LEU A 324 39.80 1.05 6.31
N GLN A 325 38.55 0.61 6.52
CA GLN A 325 37.94 -0.49 5.77
C GLN A 325 37.72 -0.12 4.31
N THR A 326 37.30 1.12 4.04
CA THR A 326 37.12 1.63 2.68
C THR A 326 38.46 1.72 1.95
N GLU A 327 39.50 2.21 2.62
CA GLU A 327 40.85 2.27 2.09
C GLU A 327 41.43 0.86 1.85
N ASN A 328 41.24 -0.07 2.79
CA ASN A 328 41.60 -1.49 2.58
C ASN A 328 40.88 -2.11 1.38
N SER A 329 39.60 -1.82 1.19
CA SER A 329 38.84 -2.25 0.01
C SER A 329 39.47 -1.71 -1.27
N ASN A 330 39.78 -0.41 -1.31
CA ASN A 330 40.40 0.23 -2.47
C ASN A 330 41.79 -0.34 -2.77
N LEU A 331 42.58 -0.59 -1.74
CA LEU A 331 43.89 -1.24 -1.87
C LEU A 331 43.75 -2.67 -2.39
N ARG A 332 42.77 -3.44 -1.90
CA ARG A 332 42.49 -4.80 -2.41
C ARG A 332 42.11 -4.79 -3.89
N VAL A 333 41.28 -3.84 -4.32
CA VAL A 333 40.92 -3.68 -5.74
C VAL A 333 42.15 -3.33 -6.57
N ARG A 334 43.00 -2.42 -6.08
CA ARG A 334 44.25 -2.04 -6.77
C ARG A 334 45.24 -3.20 -6.88
N VAL A 335 45.42 -3.96 -5.81
CA VAL A 335 46.25 -5.18 -5.80
C VAL A 335 45.71 -6.21 -6.78
N LYS A 336 44.38 -6.42 -6.82
CA LYS A 336 43.76 -7.33 -7.77
C LYS A 336 43.99 -6.88 -9.23
N ALA A 337 43.81 -5.60 -9.54
CA ALA A 337 44.06 -5.06 -10.87
C ALA A 337 45.54 -5.17 -11.28
N MET A 338 46.46 -4.92 -10.34
CA MET A 338 47.90 -5.12 -10.59
C MET A 338 48.22 -6.60 -10.82
N GLN A 339 47.63 -7.51 -10.05
CA GLN A 339 47.82 -8.95 -10.23
C GLN A 339 47.31 -9.42 -11.59
N GLU A 340 46.14 -8.95 -12.03
CA GLU A 340 45.59 -9.22 -13.37
C GLU A 340 46.50 -8.68 -14.49
N THR A 341 47.15 -7.53 -14.27
CA THR A 341 48.09 -6.94 -15.24
C THR A 341 49.39 -7.76 -15.32
N ILE A 342 49.91 -8.23 -14.18
CA ILE A 342 51.09 -9.09 -14.11
C ILE A 342 50.81 -10.44 -14.78
N ASP A 343 49.63 -11.00 -14.57
CA ASP A 343 49.22 -12.27 -15.18
C ASP A 343 49.03 -12.10 -16.70
N ALA A 344 48.55 -10.95 -17.17
CA ALA A 344 48.48 -10.62 -18.60
C ALA A 344 49.87 -10.45 -19.25
N GLN A 345 50.86 -9.91 -18.52
CA GLN A 345 52.25 -9.81 -19.00
C GLN A 345 53.00 -11.15 -18.97
N ARG A 346 52.53 -12.13 -18.18
CA ARG A 346 53.08 -13.49 -18.12
C ARG A 346 52.48 -14.45 -19.14
N ALA A 347 51.48 -14.04 -19.91
CA ALA A 347 50.95 -14.84 -21.01
C ALA A 347 52.01 -14.96 -22.13
N PRO A 348 52.43 -16.18 -22.52
CA PRO A 348 53.45 -16.36 -23.53
C PRO A 348 52.82 -16.31 -24.92
N GLU A 349 53.15 -15.29 -25.73
CA GLU A 349 53.69 -15.48 -27.09
C GLU A 349 53.99 -14.16 -27.86
N SER A 350 55.26 -14.07 -28.27
CA SER A 350 55.75 -13.64 -29.59
C SER A 350 56.34 -12.22 -29.80
N VAL A 351 57.60 -12.27 -30.31
CA VAL A 351 58.34 -11.32 -31.17
C VAL A 351 59.25 -10.29 -30.46
N SER A 352 60.51 -10.57 -30.15
CA SER A 352 61.74 -10.62 -30.99
C SER A 352 62.09 -9.35 -31.81
N ARG A 353 63.04 -8.52 -31.33
CA ARG A 353 64.43 -8.35 -31.85
C ARG A 353 65.15 -7.13 -31.23
N PRO A 354 66.51 -7.10 -31.24
CA PRO A 354 67.33 -6.32 -30.33
C PRO A 354 67.75 -4.95 -30.91
N GLY A 355 67.88 -3.95 -30.03
CA GLY A 355 68.41 -2.63 -30.32
C GLY A 355 69.16 -2.10 -29.10
N GLU A 356 70.38 -1.65 -29.33
CA GLU A 356 71.41 -1.31 -28.36
C GLU A 356 71.07 -0.11 -27.45
N GLY A 357 71.62 -0.13 -26.23
CA GLY A 357 71.90 1.11 -25.48
C GLY A 357 71.00 1.47 -24.30
N GLY A 358 70.55 0.51 -23.47
CA GLY A 358 69.81 0.84 -22.23
C GLY A 358 69.73 -0.24 -21.14
N THR A 359 70.51 -1.32 -21.26
CA THR A 359 70.27 -2.56 -20.49
C THR A 359 70.70 -2.49 -19.02
N GLU A 360 71.68 -1.67 -18.66
CA GLU A 360 72.14 -1.54 -17.26
C GLU A 360 71.20 -0.69 -16.39
N GLU A 361 70.67 0.41 -16.91
CA GLU A 361 69.74 1.27 -16.15
C GLU A 361 68.39 0.58 -15.93
N ILE A 362 67.89 -0.13 -16.95
CA ILE A 362 66.66 -0.91 -16.84
C ILE A 362 66.87 -2.11 -15.90
N GLY A 363 68.03 -2.77 -15.95
CA GLY A 363 68.39 -3.85 -15.03
C GLY A 363 68.44 -3.36 -13.57
N ASN A 364 69.08 -2.22 -13.32
CA ASN A 364 69.16 -1.61 -12.00
C ASN A 364 67.79 -1.18 -11.46
N MET A 365 66.93 -0.64 -12.34
CA MET A 365 65.57 -0.25 -11.97
C MET A 365 64.69 -1.46 -11.66
N ILE A 366 64.79 -2.54 -12.45
CA ILE A 366 64.10 -3.81 -12.17
C ILE A 366 64.59 -4.39 -10.83
N GLN A 367 65.90 -4.33 -10.56
CA GLN A 367 66.47 -4.84 -9.32
C GLN A 367 66.08 -3.99 -8.10
N SER A 368 65.94 -2.68 -8.28
CA SER A 368 65.38 -1.77 -7.27
C SER A 368 63.92 -2.11 -6.96
N TYR A 369 63.10 -2.34 -7.99
CA TYR A 369 61.70 -2.73 -7.79
C TYR A 369 61.56 -4.13 -7.16
N ILE A 370 62.40 -5.09 -7.53
CA ILE A 370 62.42 -6.41 -6.89
C ILE A 370 62.72 -6.26 -5.39
N LYS A 371 63.73 -5.46 -5.03
CA LYS A 371 64.09 -5.21 -3.64
C LYS A 371 62.97 -4.51 -2.87
N GLU A 372 62.31 -3.54 -3.49
CA GLU A 372 61.16 -2.84 -2.88
C GLU A 372 59.96 -3.78 -2.68
N ILE A 373 59.70 -4.69 -3.62
CA ILE A 373 58.66 -5.73 -3.49
C ILE A 373 59.01 -6.70 -2.36
N GLU A 374 60.27 -7.09 -2.21
CA GLU A 374 60.74 -7.94 -1.12
C GLU A 374 60.59 -7.24 0.25
N ASP A 375 60.96 -5.97 0.35
CA ASP A 375 60.78 -5.16 1.56
C ASP A 375 59.30 -4.98 1.93
N LEU A 376 58.43 -4.77 0.93
CA LEU A 376 56.98 -4.66 1.15
C LEU A 376 56.37 -6.00 1.57
N ARG A 377 56.85 -7.13 1.03
CA ARG A 377 56.43 -8.46 1.47
C ARG A 377 56.87 -8.76 2.90
N ALA A 378 58.08 -8.36 3.28
CA ALA A 378 58.57 -8.49 4.65
C ALA A 378 57.71 -7.67 5.63
N LYS A 379 57.41 -6.41 5.30
CA LYS A 379 56.52 -5.55 6.11
C LYS A 379 55.10 -6.10 6.22
N LEU A 380 54.56 -6.69 5.15
CA LEU A 380 53.25 -7.33 5.18
C LEU A 380 53.26 -8.53 6.13
N LEU A 381 54.28 -9.37 6.06
CA LEU A 381 54.42 -10.55 6.91
C LEU A 381 54.60 -10.16 8.39
N GLU A 382 55.36 -9.11 8.68
CA GLU A 382 55.46 -8.53 10.03
C GLU A 382 54.12 -7.99 10.52
N SER A 383 53.38 -7.26 9.67
CA SER A 383 52.06 -6.74 10.01
C SER A 383 51.04 -7.86 10.26
N GLU A 384 51.06 -8.92 9.46
CA GLU A 384 50.21 -10.10 9.64
C GLU A 384 50.55 -10.83 10.95
N ALA A 385 51.83 -11.00 11.27
CA ALA A 385 52.28 -11.57 12.53
C ALA A 385 51.88 -10.72 13.76
N VAL A 386 51.94 -9.39 13.65
CA VAL A 386 51.45 -8.46 14.68
C VAL A 386 49.94 -8.60 14.86
N ASN A 387 49.18 -8.69 13.77
CA ASN A 387 47.73 -8.86 13.82
C ASN A 387 47.33 -10.21 14.44
N GLU A 388 48.04 -11.28 14.09
CA GLU A 388 47.83 -12.60 14.67
C GLU A 388 48.19 -12.63 16.16
N ASN A 389 49.26 -11.94 16.58
CA ASN A 389 49.60 -11.77 17.99
C ASN A 389 48.55 -10.97 18.76
N LEU A 390 47.98 -9.91 18.16
CA LEU A 390 46.86 -9.16 18.74
C LEU A 390 45.63 -10.05 18.91
N ARG A 391 45.31 -10.88 17.92
CA ARG A 391 44.22 -11.89 18.01
C ARG A 391 44.47 -12.93 19.10
N LYS A 392 45.69 -13.45 19.20
CA LYS A 392 46.10 -14.40 20.26
C LYS A 392 46.04 -13.75 21.64
N ASN A 393 46.41 -12.48 21.78
CA ASN A 393 46.32 -11.73 23.03
C ASN A 393 44.87 -11.44 23.44
N LEU A 394 43.99 -11.11 22.48
CA LEU A 394 42.54 -10.99 22.70
C LEU A 394 41.93 -12.33 23.15
N SER A 395 42.32 -13.44 22.51
CA SER A 395 41.91 -14.78 22.92
C SER A 395 42.42 -15.13 24.33
N ARG A 396 43.69 -14.83 24.66
CA ARG A 396 44.28 -15.08 25.99
C ARG A 396 43.69 -14.19 27.08
N ALA A 397 43.30 -12.95 26.77
CA ALA A 397 42.56 -12.09 27.68
C ALA A 397 41.15 -12.66 27.97
N SER A 398 40.50 -13.25 26.95
CA SER A 398 39.24 -13.98 27.12
C SER A 398 39.40 -15.28 27.93
N THR A 399 40.57 -15.93 27.92
CA THR A 399 40.86 -17.13 28.76
C THR A 399 41.39 -16.78 30.17
N ARG A 400 41.88 -15.56 30.40
CA ARG A 400 42.34 -15.12 31.73
C ARG A 400 41.21 -14.76 32.69
N GLN A 401 39.98 -14.61 32.21
CA GLN A 401 38.79 -14.60 33.06
C GLN A 401 38.48 -15.96 33.70
N SER A 402 39.16 -17.05 33.32
CA SER A 402 38.89 -18.41 33.82
C SER A 402 39.98 -19.02 34.73
N PHE A 403 40.92 -18.24 35.29
CA PHE A 403 42.06 -18.79 36.05
C PHE A 403 42.36 -18.14 37.42
N TYR A 404 41.38 -17.47 38.04
CA TYR A 404 41.36 -17.29 39.50
C TYR A 404 40.29 -18.21 40.12
N GLY A 405 40.75 -19.32 40.73
CA GLY A 405 40.03 -19.96 41.83
C GLY A 405 39.79 -21.47 41.74
N GLY A 406 40.75 -22.26 42.23
CA GLY A 406 40.52 -23.56 42.88
C GLY A 406 41.71 -23.89 43.79
N PRO A 407 41.67 -24.91 44.68
CA PRO A 407 40.53 -25.62 45.29
C PRO A 407 40.58 -25.59 46.84
N GLY A 408 39.42 -25.46 47.48
CA GLY A 408 39.22 -25.65 48.93
C GLY A 408 37.78 -26.06 49.18
N SER A 409 37.59 -27.27 49.68
CA SER A 409 36.29 -27.93 49.83
C SER A 409 35.45 -27.32 50.96
N PHE A 410 34.30 -26.73 50.62
CA PHE A 410 33.04 -26.91 51.33
C PHE A 410 31.88 -26.87 50.31
N SER A 411 31.30 -28.06 50.10
CA SER A 411 29.97 -28.39 49.57
C SER A 411 29.48 -27.75 48.25
N ASN A 412 29.66 -28.53 47.19
CA ASN A 412 28.91 -28.47 45.94
C ASN A 412 27.42 -28.82 46.16
N ALA A 413 26.51 -27.98 45.67
CA ALA A 413 25.25 -28.45 45.10
C ALA A 413 24.62 -27.39 44.16
N LEU A 414 24.38 -27.86 42.93
CA LEU A 414 23.39 -27.40 41.95
C LEU A 414 23.71 -26.19 41.06
N MET A 415 24.20 -26.55 39.87
CA MET A 415 23.56 -26.20 38.59
C MET A 415 22.05 -25.85 38.71
N ALA A 416 21.69 -24.66 38.21
CA ALA A 416 20.48 -24.30 37.44
C ALA A 416 19.92 -22.92 37.84
N PRO A 417 19.48 -22.12 36.84
CA PRO A 417 18.05 -21.82 36.82
C PRO A 417 17.44 -22.02 35.42
N GLU A 418 17.91 -23.01 34.65
CA GLU A 418 17.13 -23.49 33.49
C GLU A 418 15.81 -24.15 33.94
N LYS A 419 15.78 -24.69 35.17
CA LYS A 419 14.55 -25.25 35.78
C LYS A 419 13.63 -24.18 36.36
N GLU A 420 14.15 -23.14 37.01
CA GLU A 420 13.33 -22.02 37.48
C GLU A 420 12.76 -21.21 36.31
N THR A 421 13.54 -20.97 35.26
CA THR A 421 13.03 -20.32 34.04
C THR A 421 12.03 -21.22 33.30
N ALA A 422 12.24 -22.54 33.25
CA ALA A 422 11.28 -23.48 32.69
C ALA A 422 9.99 -23.58 33.53
N ASP A 423 10.08 -23.59 34.86
CA ASP A 423 8.94 -23.63 35.79
C ASP A 423 8.16 -22.32 35.75
N ILE A 424 8.84 -21.17 35.61
CA ILE A 424 8.22 -19.85 35.40
C ILE A 424 7.51 -19.81 34.03
N ILE A 425 8.12 -20.37 32.98
CA ILE A 425 7.50 -20.47 31.64
C ILE A 425 6.31 -21.44 31.66
N GLU A 426 6.37 -22.53 32.42
CA GLU A 426 5.26 -23.49 32.56
C GLU A 426 4.11 -22.88 33.37
N LEU A 427 4.42 -22.14 34.44
CA LEU A 427 3.43 -21.40 35.24
C LEU A 427 2.75 -20.32 34.39
N ALA A 428 3.51 -19.57 33.58
CA ALA A 428 2.98 -18.59 32.63
C ALA A 428 2.09 -19.23 31.56
N LYS A 429 2.46 -20.41 31.03
CA LYS A 429 1.63 -21.17 30.08
C LYS A 429 0.32 -21.66 30.72
N LYS A 430 0.37 -22.10 31.98
CA LYS A 430 -0.80 -22.61 32.72
C LYS A 430 -1.80 -21.50 33.04
N ASP A 431 -1.33 -20.29 33.35
CA ASP A 431 -2.20 -19.13 33.58
C ASP A 431 -2.77 -18.57 32.28
N LEU A 432 -2.02 -18.61 31.17
CA LEU A 432 -2.54 -18.30 29.83
C LEU A 432 -3.69 -19.25 29.42
N GLU A 433 -3.59 -20.53 29.78
CA GLU A 433 -4.63 -21.52 29.48
C GLU A 433 -5.89 -21.34 30.34
N LYS A 434 -5.73 -20.95 31.62
CA LYS A 434 -6.86 -20.57 32.50
C LYS A 434 -7.58 -19.33 31.99
N LEU A 435 -6.85 -18.33 31.50
CA LEU A 435 -7.41 -17.13 30.87
C LEU A 435 -8.20 -17.49 29.59
N LYS A 436 -7.65 -18.32 28.70
CA LYS A 436 -8.36 -18.82 27.52
C LYS A 436 -9.61 -19.63 27.87
N LYS A 437 -9.59 -20.41 28.96
CA LYS A 437 -10.79 -21.14 29.44
C LYS A 437 -11.84 -20.20 30.05
N ARG A 438 -11.44 -19.13 30.76
CA ARG A 438 -12.35 -18.07 31.24
C ARG A 438 -12.98 -17.28 30.09
N GLU A 439 -12.21 -16.94 29.06
CA GLU A 439 -12.75 -16.31 27.85
C GLU A 439 -13.71 -17.21 27.09
N LYS A 440 -13.38 -18.50 26.90
CA LYS A 440 -14.29 -19.46 26.26
C LYS A 440 -15.58 -19.68 27.07
N LYS A 441 -15.53 -19.61 28.40
CA LYS A 441 -16.74 -19.64 29.26
C LYS A 441 -17.54 -18.34 29.18
N LYS A 442 -16.89 -17.17 29.01
CA LYS A 442 -17.55 -15.89 28.76
C LYS A 442 -18.18 -15.79 27.35
N LYS A 443 -17.65 -16.50 26.36
CA LYS A 443 -18.23 -16.60 25.00
C LYS A 443 -19.34 -17.65 24.86
N LYS A 444 -19.59 -18.47 25.88
CA LYS A 444 -20.63 -19.52 25.91
C LYS A 444 -21.80 -19.21 26.86
N ARG A 445 -21.72 -18.11 27.60
CA ARG A 445 -22.88 -17.43 28.20
C ARG A 445 -23.22 -16.27 27.28
#